data_AF-A0A8H6YKQ5-F1
#
_entry.id   AF-A0A8H6YKQ5-F1
#
_cell.length_a   1.000
_cell.length_b   1.000
_cell.length_c   1.000
_cell.angle_alpha   90.00
_cell.angle_beta   90.00
_cell.angle_gamma   90.00
#
_symmetry.space_group_name_H-M   'P 1'
#
loop_
_entity.id
_entity.type
_entity.pdbx_description
1 polymer ?
#
loop_
_entity_poly.entity_id
_entity_poly.type
_entity_poly.pdbx_seq_one_letter_code
_entity_poly.pdbx_strand_id
1 'polypeptide(L)'
;MSPTGNPPGRPRGTRCQRDRWAEEQRESTYKQAKEVHAPGGNYATVAAVHEVPVSSLWHRDHGRQGRREGHEKQKKVKTAEEEEIVKLLRELDSWGLSPSPAKCTRKRQTSPPPYNTRSTKRHRRV
;
A
#
# COMPACT_ATOMS: atom_id res chain seq x y z
N MET A 1 -27.52 12.14 -11.31
CA MET A 1 -27.65 11.18 -10.20
C MET A 1 -26.25 10.91 -9.67
N SER A 2 -25.84 11.62 -8.62
CA SER A 2 -24.50 11.47 -8.02
C SER A 2 -24.57 10.38 -6.95
N PRO A 3 -23.66 9.38 -6.93
CA PRO A 3 -23.67 8.37 -5.90
C PRO A 3 -23.10 8.98 -4.61
N THR A 4 -23.96 9.46 -3.72
CA THR A 4 -23.57 9.84 -2.35
C THR A 4 -23.47 8.59 -1.48
N GLY A 5 -22.52 7.71 -1.81
CA GLY A 5 -22.08 6.66 -0.91
C GLY A 5 -20.91 7.21 -0.10
N ASN A 6 -21.09 7.48 1.19
CA ASN A 6 -19.95 7.72 2.08
C ASN A 6 -18.97 6.55 1.90
N PRO A 7 -17.66 6.82 1.70
CA PRO A 7 -16.69 5.74 1.61
C PRO A 7 -16.82 4.88 2.88
N PRO A 8 -16.82 3.55 2.76
CA PRO A 8 -16.98 2.67 3.91
C PRO A 8 -15.96 3.07 4.97
N GLY A 9 -16.42 3.44 6.17
CA GLY A 9 -15.55 3.92 7.22
C GLY A 9 -14.43 2.91 7.50
N ARG A 10 -13.24 3.42 7.87
CA ARG A 10 -12.08 2.58 8.18
C ARG A 10 -12.49 1.49 9.18
N PRO A 11 -12.23 0.19 8.90
CA PRO A 11 -12.69 -0.88 9.76
C PRO A 11 -12.08 -0.77 11.17
N ARG A 12 -12.91 -0.96 12.20
CA ARG A 12 -12.48 -1.15 13.59
C ARG A 12 -11.98 -2.59 13.77
N GLY A 13 -10.90 -2.91 13.05
CA GLY A 13 -10.34 -4.25 12.98
C GLY A 13 -8.88 -4.32 13.43
N THR A 14 -8.31 -5.52 13.32
CA THR A 14 -6.88 -5.73 13.55
C THR A 14 -6.04 -4.87 12.59
N ARG A 15 -4.76 -4.67 12.92
CA ARG A 15 -3.86 -3.90 12.04
C ARG A 15 -3.85 -4.45 10.61
N CYS A 16 -3.78 -5.77 10.44
CA CYS A 16 -3.79 -6.42 9.13
C CYS A 16 -5.09 -6.14 8.36
N GLN A 17 -6.25 -6.13 9.04
CA GLN A 17 -7.52 -5.79 8.40
C GLN A 17 -7.56 -4.34 7.92
N ARG A 18 -7.00 -3.40 8.71
CA ARG A 18 -6.91 -1.98 8.33
C ARG A 18 -5.94 -1.75 7.18
N ASP A 19 -4.83 -2.47 7.16
CA ASP A 19 -3.84 -2.39 6.08
C ASP A 19 -4.43 -2.99 4.78
N ARG A 20 -5.10 -4.14 4.86
CA ARG A 20 -5.82 -4.75 3.73
C ARG A 20 -6.90 -3.81 3.16
N TRP A 21 -7.72 -3.23 4.02
CA TRP A 21 -8.73 -2.26 3.60
C TRP A 21 -8.10 -1.05 2.90
N ALA A 22 -7.00 -0.52 3.46
CA ALA A 22 -6.30 0.61 2.84
C ALA A 22 -5.71 0.26 1.47
N GLU A 23 -5.25 -0.96 1.27
CA GLU A 23 -4.81 -1.45 -0.05
C GLU A 23 -5.97 -1.59 -1.02
N GLU A 24 -7.09 -2.18 -0.59
CA GLU A 24 -8.30 -2.32 -1.41
C GLU A 24 -8.85 -0.96 -1.86
N GLN A 25 -8.85 0.05 -0.96
CA GLN A 25 -9.25 1.41 -1.30
C GLN A 25 -8.29 2.10 -2.29
N ARG A 26 -6.97 1.90 -2.14
CA ARG A 26 -6.00 2.43 -3.11
C ARG A 26 -6.15 1.78 -4.48
N GLU A 27 -6.51 0.49 -4.51
CA GLU A 27 -6.74 -0.23 -5.74
C GLU A 27 -8.01 0.24 -6.45
N SER A 28 -9.11 0.40 -5.71
CA SER A 28 -10.38 0.89 -6.27
C SER A 28 -10.26 2.31 -6.80
N THR A 29 -9.66 3.22 -6.02
CA THR A 29 -9.45 4.62 -6.43
C THR A 29 -8.53 4.72 -7.66
N TYR A 30 -7.49 3.88 -7.74
CA TYR A 30 -6.65 3.81 -8.94
C TYR A 30 -7.42 3.33 -10.17
N LYS A 31 -8.25 2.29 -10.05
CA LYS A 31 -9.07 1.80 -11.17
C LYS A 31 -10.06 2.85 -11.67
N GLN A 32 -10.75 3.52 -10.75
CA GLN A 32 -11.66 4.62 -11.09
C GLN A 32 -10.92 5.77 -11.79
N ALA A 33 -9.76 6.18 -11.26
CA ALA A 33 -8.92 7.19 -11.88
C ALA A 33 -8.45 6.78 -13.29
N LYS A 34 -8.10 5.50 -13.48
CA LYS A 34 -7.68 4.97 -14.78
C LYS A 34 -8.82 4.90 -15.79
N GLU A 35 -10.04 4.56 -15.38
CA GLU A 35 -11.23 4.56 -16.25
C GLU A 35 -11.55 5.96 -16.77
N VAL A 36 -11.36 6.99 -15.94
CA VAL A 36 -11.57 8.40 -16.32
C VAL A 36 -10.41 8.95 -17.16
N HIS A 37 -9.21 8.38 -17.01
CA HIS A 37 -8.03 8.77 -17.78
C HIS A 37 -8.11 8.25 -19.22
N ALA A 38 -8.77 9.02 -20.10
CA ALA A 38 -8.75 8.80 -21.55
C ALA A 38 -7.31 8.88 -22.11
N PRO A 39 -7.00 8.20 -23.23
CA PRO A 39 -5.69 8.32 -23.87
C PRO A 39 -5.45 9.78 -24.28
N GLY A 40 -4.47 10.42 -23.64
CA GLY A 40 -4.15 11.86 -23.80
C GLY A 40 -4.63 12.76 -22.65
N GLY A 41 -5.27 12.20 -21.62
CA GLY A 41 -5.65 12.91 -20.40
C GLY A 41 -4.45 13.41 -19.58
N ASN A 42 -4.68 14.45 -18.77
CA ASN A 42 -3.66 14.97 -17.86
C ASN A 42 -3.74 14.24 -16.51
N TYR A 43 -2.64 13.63 -16.07
CA TYR A 43 -2.57 12.99 -14.75
C TYR A 43 -2.91 13.94 -13.59
N ALA A 44 -2.64 15.25 -13.72
CA ALA A 44 -2.93 16.23 -12.68
C ALA A 44 -4.43 16.41 -12.41
N THR A 45 -5.26 16.39 -13.47
CA THR A 45 -6.71 16.58 -13.34
C THR A 45 -7.35 15.33 -12.73
N VAL A 46 -6.97 14.15 -13.21
CA VAL A 46 -7.46 12.87 -12.69
C VAL A 46 -7.04 12.67 -11.23
N ALA A 47 -5.78 12.99 -10.89
CA ALA A 47 -5.28 12.95 -9.53
C ALA A 47 -6.09 13.82 -8.56
N ALA A 48 -6.44 15.04 -9.00
CA ALA A 48 -7.23 15.97 -8.19
C ALA A 48 -8.67 15.49 -7.99
N VAL A 49 -9.30 14.92 -9.02
CA VAL A 49 -10.68 14.42 -8.96
C VAL A 49 -10.81 13.20 -8.04
N HIS A 50 -9.83 12.30 -8.06
CA HIS A 50 -9.87 11.05 -7.28
C HIS A 50 -9.06 11.11 -5.98
N GLU A 51 -8.51 12.27 -5.63
CA GLU A 51 -7.66 12.48 -4.44
C GLU A 51 -6.47 11.51 -4.37
N VAL A 52 -5.92 11.13 -5.53
CA VAL A 52 -4.76 10.22 -5.63
C VAL A 52 -3.51 11.03 -5.98
N PRO A 53 -2.32 10.73 -5.41
CA PRO A 53 -1.10 11.40 -5.83
C PRO A 53 -0.79 11.18 -7.32
N VAL A 54 -0.49 12.26 -8.04
CA VAL A 54 -0.11 12.23 -9.48
C VAL A 54 0.98 11.20 -9.75
N SER A 55 2.00 11.16 -8.89
CA SER A 55 3.11 10.21 -9.00
C SER A 55 2.64 8.76 -8.92
N SER A 56 1.64 8.47 -8.09
CA SER A 56 1.11 7.11 -7.94
C SER A 56 0.41 6.64 -9.21
N LEU A 57 -0.37 7.51 -9.87
CA LEU A 57 -0.99 7.21 -11.16
C LEU A 57 0.08 6.96 -12.23
N TRP A 58 1.00 7.91 -12.38
CA TRP A 58 2.08 7.83 -13.37
C TRP A 58 2.91 6.55 -13.21
N HIS A 59 3.35 6.24 -11.99
CA HIS A 59 4.15 5.05 -11.73
C HIS A 59 3.42 3.75 -12.12
N ARG A 60 2.14 3.62 -11.80
CA ARG A 60 1.38 2.40 -12.08
C ARG A 60 1.07 2.23 -13.57
N ASP A 61 0.85 3.32 -14.30
CA ASP A 61 0.71 3.27 -15.76
C ASP A 61 2.03 2.89 -16.46
N HIS A 62 3.17 3.29 -15.89
CA HIS A 62 4.51 2.99 -16.43
C HIS A 62 5.09 1.67 -15.89
N GLY A 63 4.23 0.72 -15.53
CA GLY A 63 4.62 -0.65 -15.21
C GLY A 63 5.09 -0.89 -13.78
N ARG A 64 5.01 0.10 -12.88
CA ARG A 64 5.27 -0.16 -11.46
C ARG A 64 4.09 -0.91 -10.86
N GLN A 65 4.32 -2.18 -10.55
CA GLN A 65 3.35 -3.03 -9.88
C GLN A 65 2.91 -2.46 -8.53
N GLY A 66 1.69 -2.80 -8.10
CA GLY A 66 1.20 -2.46 -6.77
C GLY A 66 2.09 -3.07 -5.68
N ARG A 67 2.03 -2.57 -4.44
CA ARG A 67 2.82 -3.15 -3.33
C ARG A 67 2.56 -4.65 -3.17
N ARG A 68 1.29 -5.06 -3.28
CA ARG A 68 0.89 -6.48 -3.16
C ARG A 68 1.55 -7.36 -4.23
N GLU A 69 1.58 -6.89 -5.46
CA GLU A 69 2.16 -7.60 -6.61
C GLU A 69 3.70 -7.57 -6.56
N GLY A 70 4.30 -6.40 -6.29
CA GLY A 70 5.75 -6.25 -6.21
C GLY A 70 6.41 -7.04 -5.09
N HIS A 71 5.65 -7.42 -4.07
CA HIS A 71 6.10 -8.26 -2.95
C HIS A 71 5.58 -9.70 -3.02
N GLU A 72 4.99 -10.14 -4.15
CA GLU A 72 4.46 -11.50 -4.28
C GLU A 72 5.56 -12.56 -4.06
N LYS A 73 6.77 -12.32 -4.57
CA LYS A 73 7.96 -13.17 -4.36
C LYS A 73 8.49 -13.16 -2.91
N GLN A 74 7.99 -12.26 -2.06
CA GLN A 74 8.36 -12.21 -0.64
C GLN A 74 7.42 -13.01 0.26
N LYS A 75 6.37 -13.63 -0.30
CA LYS A 75 5.59 -14.62 0.41
C LYS A 75 6.48 -15.82 0.74
N LYS A 76 6.68 -16.05 2.03
CA LYS A 76 7.47 -17.17 2.54
C LYS A 76 6.69 -18.49 2.56
N VAL A 77 5.38 -18.39 2.44
CA VAL A 77 4.43 -19.47 2.67
C VAL A 77 3.41 -19.43 1.53
N LYS A 78 3.00 -20.58 1.04
CA LYS A 78 1.94 -20.65 0.02
C LYS A 78 0.61 -20.28 0.67
N THR A 79 -0.33 -19.76 -0.13
CA THR A 79 -1.65 -19.36 0.40
C THR A 79 -2.37 -20.50 1.12
N ALA A 80 -2.28 -21.73 0.60
CA ALA A 80 -2.86 -22.91 1.23
C ALA A 80 -2.21 -23.24 2.60
N GLU A 81 -0.88 -23.13 2.67
CA GLU A 81 -0.13 -23.33 3.93
C GLU A 81 -0.46 -22.22 4.96
N GLU A 82 -0.65 -20.97 4.51
CA GLU A 82 -1.11 -19.88 5.38
C GLU A 82 -2.50 -20.16 5.97
N GLU A 83 -3.42 -20.70 5.16
CA GLU A 83 -4.77 -21.06 5.62
C GLU A 83 -4.76 -22.17 6.68
N GLU A 84 -3.92 -23.20 6.50
CA GLU A 84 -3.73 -24.26 7.49
C GLU A 84 -3.14 -23.72 8.80
N ILE A 85 -2.14 -22.85 8.72
CA ILE A 85 -1.55 -22.19 9.90
C ILE A 85 -2.60 -21.35 10.62
N VAL A 86 -3.41 -20.57 9.90
CA VAL A 86 -4.48 -19.76 10.50
C VAL A 86 -5.53 -20.65 11.18
N LYS A 87 -5.88 -21.79 10.57
CA LYS A 87 -6.80 -22.75 11.18
C LYS A 87 -6.25 -23.33 12.48
N LEU A 88 -5.00 -23.80 12.46
CA LEU A 88 -4.31 -24.32 13.63
C LEU A 88 -4.23 -23.26 14.76
N LEU A 89 -3.89 -22.02 14.43
CA LEU A 89 -3.82 -20.92 15.40
C LEU A 89 -5.19 -20.65 16.06
N ARG A 90 -6.28 -20.69 15.29
CA ARG A 90 -7.64 -20.54 15.84
C ARG A 90 -8.04 -21.70 16.75
N GLU A 91 -7.64 -22.92 16.40
CA GLU A 91 -7.86 -24.10 17.25
C GLU A 91 -7.09 -23.96 18.58
N LEU A 92 -5.82 -23.53 18.53
CA LEU A 92 -5.03 -23.27 19.74
C LEU A 92 -5.60 -22.12 20.60
N ASP A 93 -6.08 -21.05 19.97
CA ASP A 93 -6.77 -19.95 20.67
C ASP A 93 -8.03 -20.45 21.39
N SER A 94 -8.77 -21.38 20.77
CA SER A 94 -9.97 -21.97 21.38
C SER A 94 -9.66 -22.81 22.64
N TRP A 95 -8.43 -23.32 22.76
CA TRP A 95 -7.94 -24.05 23.92
C TRP A 95 -7.23 -23.16 24.93
N GLY A 96 -7.19 -21.84 24.70
CA GLY A 96 -6.47 -20.89 25.56
C GLY A 96 -4.94 -20.99 25.44
N LEU A 97 -4.43 -21.69 24.42
CA LEU A 97 -3.00 -21.90 24.17
C LEU A 97 -2.48 -20.92 23.12
N SER A 98 -3.01 -19.69 23.09
CA SER A 98 -2.62 -18.70 22.09
C SER A 98 -1.11 -18.45 22.16
N PRO A 99 -0.34 -18.65 21.08
CA PRO A 99 1.05 -18.25 21.08
C PRO A 99 1.10 -16.73 21.25
N SER A 100 1.68 -16.26 22.35
CA SER A 100 1.92 -14.83 22.57
C SER A 100 2.57 -14.27 21.31
N PRO A 101 2.04 -13.19 20.70
CA PRO A 101 2.69 -12.60 19.55
C PRO A 101 4.12 -12.27 19.96
N ALA A 102 5.10 -12.88 19.28
CA ALA A 102 6.50 -12.57 19.49
C ALA A 102 6.62 -11.04 19.40
N LYS A 103 7.03 -10.40 20.50
CA LYS A 103 7.17 -8.95 20.57
C LYS A 103 7.99 -8.55 19.35
N CYS A 104 7.35 -7.89 18.39
CA CYS A 104 8.02 -7.40 17.20
C CYS A 104 8.93 -6.25 17.65
N THR A 105 10.10 -6.59 18.17
CA THR A 105 11.15 -5.63 18.51
C THR A 105 11.77 -5.19 17.20
N ARG A 106 11.04 -4.39 16.43
CA ARG A 106 11.64 -3.66 15.32
C ARG A 106 12.58 -2.66 15.97
N LYS A 107 13.89 -2.93 15.91
CA LYS A 107 14.91 -1.90 16.16
C LYS A 107 14.53 -0.72 15.27
N ARG A 108 14.02 0.35 15.89
CA ARG A 108 13.77 1.63 15.25
C ARG A 108 15.16 2.10 14.79
N GLN A 109 15.49 1.91 13.51
CA GLN A 109 16.56 2.69 12.90
C GLN A 109 16.03 4.12 12.79
N THR A 110 16.12 4.86 13.90
CA THR A 110 15.88 6.31 13.97
C THR A 110 17.18 7.02 13.62
N SER A 111 17.57 6.90 12.37
CA SER A 111 18.54 7.82 11.78
C SER A 111 18.40 7.72 10.26
N PRO A 112 17.88 8.75 9.58
CA PRO A 112 18.10 8.86 8.15
C PRO A 112 19.61 8.91 7.90
N PRO A 113 20.14 8.24 6.87
CA PRO A 113 21.53 8.45 6.47
C PRO A 113 21.71 9.94 6.16
N PRO A 114 22.81 10.58 6.61
CA PRO A 114 23.06 11.98 6.29
C PRO A 114 23.13 12.09 4.76
N TYR A 115 22.26 12.93 4.21
CA TYR A 115 22.26 13.27 2.79
C TYR A 115 23.62 13.88 2.46
N ASN A 116 24.31 13.29 1.49
CA ASN A 116 25.53 13.87 0.94
C ASN A 116 25.13 15.07 0.06
N THR A 117 25.36 16.29 0.55
CA THR A 117 25.15 17.52 -0.21
C THR A 117 26.15 17.59 -1.34
N ARG A 118 25.82 17.02 -2.50
CA ARG A 118 26.60 17.19 -3.73
C ARG A 118 26.43 18.62 -4.23
N SER A 119 27.37 19.46 -3.81
CA SER A 119 27.74 20.78 -4.34
C SER A 119 27.28 21.03 -5.78
N THR A 120 26.29 21.91 -5.97
CA THR A 120 25.96 22.48 -7.27
C THR A 120 27.02 23.51 -7.67
N LYS A 121 28.07 23.07 -8.35
CA LYS A 121 28.94 23.97 -9.11
C LYS A 121 28.14 24.56 -10.28
N ARG A 122 27.58 25.75 -10.09
CA ARG A 122 27.13 26.62 -11.19
C ARG A 122 28.34 26.93 -12.07
N HIS A 123 28.40 26.34 -13.26
CA HIS A 123 29.23 26.89 -14.33
C HIS A 123 28.46 28.04 -14.98
N ARG A 124 28.81 29.26 -14.57
CA ARG A 124 28.51 30.49 -15.28
C ARG A 124 29.54 30.58 -16.41
N ARG A 125 29.15 30.28 -17.65
CA ARG A 125 29.96 30.65 -18.82
C ARG A 125 29.48 32.02 -19.31
N VAL A 126 30.47 32.88 -19.48
CA VAL A 126 30.46 34.21 -20.11
C VAL A 126 30.30 34.03 -21.60
#